data_AF-A0A534Z661-F1
#
_entry.id   AF-A0A534Z661-F1
#
_cell.length_a   1.000
_cell.length_b   1.000
_cell.length_c   1.000
_cell.angle_alpha   90.00
_cell.angle_beta   90.00
_cell.angle_gamma   90.00
#
_symmetry.space_group_name_H-M   'P 1'
#
loop_
_entity.id
_entity.type
_entity.pdbx_description
1 polymer ?
#
loop_
_entity_poly.entity_id
_entity_poly.type
_entity_poly.pdbx_seq_one_letter_code
_entity_poly.pdbx_strand_id
1 'polypeptide(L)'
;MKAIMPTTPSRFGGALLIAAAGVFAPALAHAHFILVTPDSWMSQDSFGLPEKLGPCGDEGGGTPTGKVTAFHQGQTISVTINEVITHPGHYRVALAVNNRSELPAEPMVTPAAGDPCASAAIQNPPTFPVLADNVLPHTQPFAGPQTFTVTLPTNVTCAKCTLQVLEFMSSHPAPCFYHHCADISVQGELVSTTSTTTRPCPTPRCSVEAVVQGPACGSDTIPAAIRRKLDRAPELLEQAETSPPGKARVLRKKAKRFLERAGGAARRASRGKKPKLSAGCAASIKQTTDQLAGGL
;
A
#
# COMPACT_ATOMS: atom_id res chain seq x y z
N MET A 1 88.38 12.82 62.16
CA MET A 1 87.59 11.83 61.40
C MET A 1 86.11 12.16 61.49
N LYS A 2 85.49 12.69 60.43
CA LYS A 2 84.14 12.29 59.97
C LYS A 2 83.75 13.07 58.72
N ALA A 3 82.98 12.37 57.89
CA ALA A 3 82.83 12.54 56.46
C ALA A 3 82.00 13.75 56.02
N ILE A 4 82.32 14.17 54.80
CA ILE A 4 81.60 15.07 53.90
C ILE A 4 80.31 14.37 53.42
N MET A 5 79.18 15.09 53.35
CA MET A 5 78.12 14.86 52.34
C MET A 5 77.19 16.10 52.20
N PRO A 6 76.49 16.26 51.05
CA PRO A 6 76.32 17.55 50.39
C PRO A 6 74.92 18.17 50.50
N THR A 7 74.86 19.46 50.14
CA THR A 7 73.72 20.36 50.05
C THR A 7 72.71 19.98 48.97
N THR A 8 71.41 20.12 49.25
CA THR A 8 70.32 20.14 48.26
C THR A 8 69.41 21.35 48.51
N PRO A 9 69.19 22.27 47.55
CA PRO A 9 68.15 23.27 47.65
C PRO A 9 66.85 22.75 46.99
N SER A 10 65.77 22.69 47.77
CA SER A 10 64.41 22.41 47.29
C SER A 10 63.85 23.65 46.59
N ARG A 11 63.59 23.54 45.28
CA ARG A 11 62.91 24.58 44.49
C ARG A 11 61.40 24.38 44.59
N PHE A 12 60.71 25.40 45.09
CA PHE A 12 59.26 25.56 44.93
C PHE A 12 58.91 25.66 43.44
N GLY A 13 58.25 24.64 42.90
CA GLY A 13 57.62 24.69 41.57
C GLY A 13 56.11 24.76 41.73
N GLY A 14 55.52 25.93 41.51
CA GLY A 14 54.07 26.08 41.39
C GLY A 14 53.58 25.37 40.14
N ALA A 15 52.79 24.32 40.30
CA ALA A 15 52.10 23.64 39.21
C ALA A 15 50.78 24.36 38.92
N LEU A 16 50.73 25.06 37.79
CA LEU A 16 49.51 25.63 37.21
C LEU A 16 48.66 24.47 36.66
N LEU A 17 47.59 24.09 37.37
CA LEU A 17 46.59 23.14 36.89
C LEU A 17 45.72 23.84 35.83
N ILE A 18 46.03 23.62 34.55
CA ILE A 18 45.13 23.97 33.45
C ILE A 18 44.01 22.94 33.45
N ALA A 19 42.86 23.31 34.00
CA ALA A 19 41.62 22.55 33.86
C ALA A 19 41.17 22.62 32.39
N ALA A 20 41.48 21.58 31.61
CA ALA A 20 40.94 21.41 30.28
C ALA A 20 39.44 21.10 30.41
N ALA A 21 38.60 22.13 30.28
CA ALA A 21 37.17 21.96 30.08
C ALA A 21 36.97 21.34 28.69
N GLY A 22 36.92 20.01 28.63
CA GLY A 22 36.56 19.28 27.43
C GLY A 22 35.14 19.65 27.03
N VAL A 23 35.00 20.39 25.93
CA VAL A 23 33.72 20.60 25.26
C VAL A 23 33.33 19.25 24.67
N PHE A 24 32.55 18.47 25.40
CA PHE A 24 31.83 17.32 24.83
C PHE A 24 30.80 17.90 23.86
N ALA A 25 31.14 17.92 22.57
CA ALA A 25 30.12 18.11 21.55
C ALA A 25 29.10 16.96 21.72
N PRO A 26 27.81 17.25 21.89
CA PRO A 26 26.81 16.19 21.93
C PRO A 26 26.92 15.43 20.61
N ALA A 27 27.16 14.12 20.68
CA ALA A 27 27.04 13.27 19.52
C ALA A 27 25.64 13.50 18.96
N LEU A 28 25.55 13.91 17.69
CA LEU A 28 24.29 13.95 16.99
C LEU A 28 23.76 12.52 16.97
N ALA A 29 22.93 12.17 17.95
CA ALA A 29 22.13 10.97 17.92
C ALA A 29 21.22 11.12 16.71
N HIS A 30 21.72 10.59 15.59
CA HIS A 30 20.86 10.13 14.51
C HIS A 30 19.95 9.11 15.19
N ALA A 31 18.66 9.17 14.96
CA ALA A 31 17.64 8.46 15.72
C ALA A 31 16.61 8.21 14.65
N HIS A 32 16.54 6.98 14.12
CA HIS A 32 15.80 6.71 12.89
C HIS A 32 15.43 5.24 12.69
N PHE A 33 14.31 5.02 11.99
CA PHE A 33 13.89 3.71 11.49
C PHE A 33 13.67 3.74 9.98
N ILE A 34 13.84 2.60 9.34
CA ILE A 34 13.58 2.45 7.90
C ILE A 34 12.24 1.75 7.73
N LEU A 35 11.33 2.35 6.96
CA LEU A 35 10.18 1.64 6.41
C LEU A 35 10.64 0.75 5.25
N VAL A 36 10.67 -0.56 5.49
CA VAL A 36 11.13 -1.58 4.54
C VAL A 36 9.98 -2.09 3.68
N THR A 37 8.79 -2.30 4.26
CA THR A 37 7.60 -2.72 3.53
C THR A 37 6.35 -2.13 4.18
N PRO A 38 5.40 -1.57 3.42
CA PRO A 38 5.47 -1.29 1.98
C PRO A 38 6.59 -0.29 1.63
N ASP A 39 6.91 -0.15 0.35
CA ASP A 39 7.97 0.78 -0.08
C ASP A 39 7.65 2.22 0.38
N SER A 40 8.64 2.90 0.97
CA SER A 40 8.47 4.30 1.39
C SER A 40 8.22 5.22 0.18
N TRP A 41 7.39 6.24 0.40
CA TRP A 41 7.09 7.29 -0.57
C TRP A 41 8.31 8.18 -0.87
N MET A 42 9.28 8.21 0.04
CA MET A 42 10.50 9.02 -0.01
C MET A 42 11.73 8.11 0.05
N SER A 43 12.77 8.44 -0.70
CA SER A 43 14.04 7.73 -0.58
C SER A 43 14.63 7.93 0.81
N GLN A 44 15.02 6.81 1.44
CA GLN A 44 15.61 6.79 2.77
C GLN A 44 17.13 6.62 2.66
N ASP A 45 17.89 7.27 3.53
CA ASP A 45 19.32 6.99 3.69
C ASP A 45 19.58 5.71 4.52
N SER A 46 20.83 5.47 4.93
CA SER A 46 21.19 4.29 5.72
C SER A 46 20.61 4.28 7.15
N PHE A 47 20.04 5.39 7.59
CA PHE A 47 19.42 5.51 8.91
C PHE A 47 17.90 5.58 8.81
N GLY A 48 17.33 6.10 7.72
CA GLY A 48 15.88 6.26 7.57
C GLY A 48 15.45 7.68 7.21
N LEU A 49 16.37 8.64 7.07
CA LEU A 49 15.99 10.02 6.77
C LEU A 49 15.43 10.18 5.34
N PRO A 50 14.44 11.07 5.14
CA PRO A 50 13.78 11.95 6.11
C PRO A 50 12.59 11.28 6.84
N GLU A 51 12.35 11.69 8.08
CA GLU A 51 11.31 11.15 8.96
C GLU A 51 10.90 12.04 10.14
N LYS A 52 11.54 13.20 10.33
CA LYS A 52 11.34 14.04 11.51
C LYS A 52 10.16 14.98 11.38
N LEU A 53 9.84 15.41 10.16
CA LEU A 53 8.69 16.27 9.92
C LEU A 53 7.44 15.46 9.63
N GLY A 54 6.45 15.63 10.50
CA GLY A 54 5.12 15.08 10.30
C GLY A 54 4.42 15.69 9.06
N PRO A 55 3.55 14.92 8.40
CA PRO A 55 3.09 13.58 8.80
C PRO A 55 3.88 12.42 8.17
N CYS A 56 4.85 12.68 7.30
CA CYS A 56 5.42 11.63 6.43
C CYS A 56 6.94 11.66 6.24
N GLY A 57 7.68 12.53 6.94
CA GLY A 57 9.12 12.70 6.73
C GLY A 57 9.42 13.44 5.43
N ASP A 58 9.55 14.78 5.50
CA ASP A 58 9.82 15.62 4.33
C ASP A 58 10.79 16.79 4.59
N GLU A 59 11.61 16.69 5.65
CA GLU A 59 12.59 17.73 6.02
C GLU A 59 13.78 17.92 5.04
N GLY A 60 13.76 17.23 3.90
CA GLY A 60 14.82 17.25 2.89
C GLY A 60 15.79 16.07 3.00
N GLY A 61 16.74 15.99 2.06
CA GLY A 61 17.66 14.84 1.94
C GLY A 61 17.09 13.63 1.19
N GLY A 62 15.77 13.47 1.17
CA GLY A 62 15.07 12.47 0.37
C GLY A 62 14.56 12.98 -0.99
N THR A 63 14.21 12.04 -1.86
CA THR A 63 13.52 12.27 -3.14
C THR A 63 12.26 11.38 -3.24
N PRO A 64 11.12 11.90 -3.73
CA PRO A 64 9.92 11.08 -3.88
C PRO A 64 10.17 9.87 -4.78
N THR A 65 9.85 8.67 -4.30
CA THR A 65 10.15 7.41 -5.00
C THR A 65 9.18 7.13 -6.15
N GLY A 66 7.95 7.65 -6.06
CA GLY A 66 6.87 7.38 -7.00
C GLY A 66 6.33 5.95 -6.97
N LYS A 67 6.81 5.11 -6.03
CA LYS A 67 6.36 3.72 -5.87
C LYS A 67 4.95 3.69 -5.28
N VAL A 68 4.12 2.75 -5.75
CA VAL A 68 2.79 2.49 -5.21
C VAL A 68 2.61 1.00 -5.01
N THR A 69 2.53 0.54 -3.76
CA THR A 69 2.32 -0.89 -3.46
C THR A 69 0.84 -1.24 -3.56
N ALA A 70 0.50 -2.30 -4.30
CA ALA A 70 -0.89 -2.69 -4.53
C ALA A 70 -1.40 -3.71 -3.49
N PHE A 71 -2.58 -3.43 -2.95
CA PHE A 71 -3.30 -4.27 -2.00
C PHE A 71 -4.79 -4.29 -2.33
N HIS A 72 -5.55 -5.07 -1.57
CA HIS A 72 -7.00 -5.19 -1.67
C HIS A 72 -7.68 -4.78 -0.37
N GLN A 73 -8.90 -4.25 -0.47
CA GLN A 73 -9.73 -3.98 0.71
C GLN A 73 -9.87 -5.25 1.56
N GLY A 74 -9.85 -5.12 2.89
CA GLY A 74 -9.91 -6.26 3.81
C GLY A 74 -8.63 -7.11 3.90
N GLN A 75 -7.62 -6.85 3.06
CA GLN A 75 -6.37 -7.60 3.10
C GLN A 75 -5.60 -7.32 4.40
N THR A 76 -5.14 -8.38 5.06
CA THR A 76 -4.11 -8.29 6.09
C THR A 76 -2.75 -8.18 5.42
N ILE A 77 -2.11 -7.02 5.55
CA ILE A 77 -0.83 -6.70 4.92
C ILE A 77 0.30 -6.78 5.95
N SER A 78 1.50 -7.09 5.48
CA SER A 78 2.71 -6.99 6.30
C SER A 78 3.25 -5.57 6.27
N VAL A 79 3.63 -5.06 7.44
CA VAL A 79 4.42 -3.85 7.61
C VAL A 79 5.75 -4.26 8.24
N THR A 80 6.85 -3.91 7.59
CA THR A 80 8.20 -4.22 8.06
C THR A 80 8.96 -2.92 8.31
N ILE A 81 9.45 -2.77 9.53
CA ILE A 81 10.34 -1.68 9.95
C ILE A 81 11.74 -2.23 10.24
N ASN A 82 12.75 -1.40 10.08
CA ASN A 82 14.11 -1.67 10.54
C ASN A 82 14.59 -0.49 11.36
N GLU A 83 14.45 -0.59 12.68
CA GLU A 83 14.89 0.42 13.62
C GLU A 83 16.40 0.35 13.77
N VAL A 84 17.09 1.32 13.15
CA VAL A 84 18.56 1.33 13.09
C VAL A 84 19.12 1.80 14.43
N ILE A 85 18.37 2.66 15.13
CA ILE A 85 18.74 3.25 16.41
C ILE A 85 17.56 3.13 17.35
N THR A 86 17.78 2.47 18.48
CA THR A 86 16.70 2.05 19.36
C THR A 86 16.10 3.19 20.17
N HIS A 87 14.77 3.27 20.16
CA HIS A 87 13.94 4.12 21.00
C HIS A 87 12.93 3.29 21.78
N PRO A 88 12.97 3.31 23.13
CA PRO A 88 11.90 2.72 23.92
C PRO A 88 10.56 3.33 23.49
N GLY A 89 9.56 2.53 23.16
CA GLY A 89 8.42 3.07 22.45
C GLY A 89 7.50 2.04 21.85
N HIS A 90 6.73 2.47 20.86
CA HIS A 90 5.84 1.65 20.05
C HIS A 90 5.52 2.32 18.72
N TYR A 91 4.88 1.59 17.82
CA TYR A 91 4.49 2.08 16.52
C TYR A 91 2.96 2.18 16.38
N ARG A 92 2.51 3.04 15.46
CA ARG A 92 1.13 3.20 15.03
C ARG A 92 1.05 3.20 13.52
N VAL A 93 -0.04 2.65 12.97
CA VAL A 93 -0.34 2.69 11.54
C VAL A 93 -1.67 3.39 11.30
N ALA A 94 -1.68 4.35 10.38
CA ALA A 94 -2.89 5.05 9.95
C ALA A 94 -2.99 5.12 8.42
N LEU A 95 -4.21 5.26 7.90
CA LEU A 95 -4.49 5.31 6.46
C LEU A 95 -5.25 6.59 6.09
N ALA A 96 -4.67 7.38 5.21
CA ALA A 96 -5.34 8.47 4.50
C ALA A 96 -5.74 8.02 3.09
N VAL A 97 -6.99 8.27 2.69
CA VAL A 97 -7.58 7.69 1.49
C VAL A 97 -7.36 8.58 0.27
N ASN A 98 -7.58 9.89 0.41
CA ASN A 98 -7.54 10.83 -0.71
C ASN A 98 -6.35 11.78 -0.64
N ASN A 99 -5.98 12.21 0.56
CA ASN A 99 -4.90 13.18 0.77
C ASN A 99 -4.20 12.95 2.10
N ARG A 100 -2.88 13.13 2.15
CA ARG A 100 -2.08 13.01 3.38
C ARG A 100 -2.57 13.91 4.52
N SER A 101 -3.23 15.02 4.23
CA SER A 101 -3.86 15.86 5.24
C SER A 101 -5.01 15.18 6.00
N GLU A 102 -5.51 14.04 5.52
CA GLU A 102 -6.51 13.21 6.24
C GLU A 102 -5.89 12.33 7.32
N LEU A 103 -4.55 12.24 7.39
CA LEU A 103 -3.88 11.52 8.45
C LEU A 103 -4.26 12.13 9.81
N PRO A 104 -4.49 11.30 10.83
CA PRO A 104 -4.80 11.81 12.17
C PRO A 104 -3.63 12.63 12.70
N ALA A 105 -3.92 13.57 13.60
CA ALA A 105 -2.88 14.23 14.36
C ALA A 105 -2.05 13.21 15.16
N GLU A 106 -0.80 13.55 15.46
CA GLU A 106 0.01 12.80 16.41
C GLU A 106 -0.75 12.55 17.71
N PRO A 107 -0.58 11.38 18.34
CA PRO A 107 -1.18 11.14 19.63
C PRO A 107 -0.70 12.14 20.68
N MET A 108 -1.60 12.49 21.58
CA MET A 108 -1.29 13.39 22.69
C MET A 108 -0.18 12.81 23.55
N VAL A 109 0.90 13.57 23.72
CA VAL A 109 2.01 13.21 24.61
C VAL A 109 1.73 13.72 26.02
N THR A 110 1.93 12.86 27.02
CA THR A 110 1.92 13.23 28.43
C THR A 110 3.36 13.20 28.95
N PRO A 111 3.98 14.37 29.20
CA PRO A 111 5.35 14.45 29.71
C PRO A 111 5.44 14.05 31.20
N ALA A 112 6.64 13.69 31.64
CA ALA A 112 6.99 13.50 33.04
C ALA A 112 8.19 14.39 33.42
N ALA A 113 8.52 14.48 34.71
CA ALA A 113 9.62 15.29 35.18
C ALA A 113 10.95 14.84 34.55
N GLY A 114 11.54 15.70 33.71
CA GLY A 114 12.78 15.40 32.98
C GLY A 114 12.60 14.56 31.70
N ASP A 115 11.38 14.19 31.34
CA ASP A 115 11.07 13.38 30.14
C ASP A 115 9.92 14.03 29.33
N PRO A 116 10.26 14.85 28.32
CA PRO A 116 9.27 15.50 27.46
C PRO A 116 8.37 14.52 26.71
N CYS A 117 8.84 13.30 26.47
CA CYS A 117 8.14 12.28 25.70
C CYS A 117 7.82 11.06 26.58
N ALA A 118 7.39 11.25 27.83
CA ALA A 118 7.23 10.12 28.76
C ALA A 118 6.19 9.06 28.33
N SER A 119 5.06 9.49 27.76
CA SER A 119 4.05 8.58 27.23
C SER A 119 3.20 9.25 26.15
N ALA A 120 2.58 8.45 25.28
CA ALA A 120 1.62 8.92 24.29
C ALA A 120 0.29 8.18 24.42
N ALA A 121 -0.80 8.87 24.08
CA ALA A 121 -2.14 8.30 24.09
C ALA A 121 -2.27 7.14 23.09
N ILE A 122 -2.71 5.98 23.57
CA ILE A 122 -2.94 4.76 22.77
C ILE A 122 -4.45 4.60 22.51
N GLN A 123 -4.81 4.31 21.27
CA GLN A 123 -6.16 3.97 20.85
C GLN A 123 -6.35 2.45 20.86
N ASN A 124 -7.15 1.95 21.79
CA ASN A 124 -7.46 0.52 21.91
C ASN A 124 -8.96 0.30 22.23
N PRO A 125 -9.75 -0.29 21.32
CA PRO A 125 -9.36 -0.77 19.99
C PRO A 125 -9.05 0.40 19.03
N PRO A 126 -8.15 0.21 18.05
CA PRO A 126 -7.93 1.21 17.00
C PRO A 126 -9.22 1.44 16.21
N THR A 127 -9.46 2.68 15.79
CA THR A 127 -10.60 3.04 14.94
C THR A 127 -10.12 3.85 13.75
N PHE A 128 -10.69 3.56 12.57
CA PHE A 128 -10.33 4.23 11.32
C PHE A 128 -10.36 5.76 11.49
N PRO A 129 -9.31 6.51 11.07
CA PRO A 129 -8.24 6.11 10.14
C PRO A 129 -7.05 5.35 10.73
N VAL A 130 -6.98 5.13 12.04
CA VAL A 130 -5.93 4.31 12.67
C VAL A 130 -6.25 2.83 12.45
N LEU A 131 -5.31 2.10 11.86
CA LEU A 131 -5.44 0.67 11.57
C LEU A 131 -4.86 -0.21 12.67
N ALA A 132 -3.79 0.25 13.32
CA ALA A 132 -3.16 -0.42 14.44
C ALA A 132 -2.44 0.61 15.31
N ASP A 133 -2.38 0.35 16.61
CA ASP A 133 -1.73 1.23 17.56
C ASP A 133 -1.08 0.41 18.69
N ASN A 134 -0.05 0.97 19.32
CA ASN A 134 0.76 0.27 20.32
C ASN A 134 1.29 -1.08 19.81
N VAL A 135 1.72 -1.14 18.55
CA VAL A 135 2.37 -2.34 18.00
C VAL A 135 3.87 -2.30 18.26
N LEU A 136 4.47 -3.49 18.42
CA LEU A 136 5.89 -3.65 18.75
C LEU A 136 6.36 -2.81 19.96
N PRO A 137 5.62 -2.79 21.10
CA PRO A 137 6.07 -2.07 22.28
C PRO A 137 7.38 -2.68 22.79
N HIS A 138 8.40 -1.86 22.96
CA HIS A 138 9.72 -2.33 23.34
C HIS A 138 10.52 -1.27 24.09
N THR A 139 11.53 -1.70 24.84
CA THR A 139 12.49 -0.81 25.53
C THR A 139 13.94 -1.21 25.27
N GLN A 140 14.16 -2.21 24.42
CA GLN A 140 15.44 -2.83 24.14
C GLN A 140 15.57 -3.02 22.62
N PRO A 141 16.79 -2.99 22.06
CA PRO A 141 16.98 -3.10 20.62
C PRO A 141 16.36 -4.36 20.04
N PHE A 142 15.76 -4.23 18.86
CA PHE A 142 15.38 -5.40 18.07
C PHE A 142 16.62 -6.12 17.53
N ALA A 143 16.53 -7.44 17.38
CA ALA A 143 17.61 -8.25 16.81
C ALA A 143 17.78 -8.06 15.28
N GLY A 144 16.93 -7.23 14.66
CA GLY A 144 16.88 -6.97 13.23
C GLY A 144 15.51 -6.40 12.82
N PRO A 145 15.23 -6.32 11.51
CA PRO A 145 13.94 -5.83 11.02
C PRO A 145 12.76 -6.58 11.63
N GLN A 146 11.74 -5.84 12.06
CA GLN A 146 10.52 -6.39 12.64
C GLN A 146 9.39 -6.31 11.64
N THR A 147 8.60 -7.38 11.57
CA THR A 147 7.39 -7.43 10.74
C THR A 147 6.18 -7.66 11.61
N PHE A 148 5.16 -6.84 11.42
CA PHE A 148 3.83 -7.00 12.01
C PHE A 148 2.78 -6.91 10.91
N THR A 149 1.53 -7.22 11.24
CA THR A 149 0.43 -7.19 10.28
C THR A 149 -0.63 -6.17 10.65
N VAL A 150 -1.25 -5.57 9.64
CA VAL A 150 -2.40 -4.67 9.78
C VAL A 150 -3.47 -5.05 8.76
N THR A 151 -4.75 -4.95 9.12
CA THR A 151 -5.85 -5.24 8.20
C THR A 151 -6.38 -3.95 7.59
N LEU A 152 -6.37 -3.88 6.26
CA LEU A 152 -6.97 -2.76 5.52
C LEU A 152 -8.49 -2.80 5.64
N PRO A 153 -9.19 -1.64 5.65
CA PRO A 153 -10.65 -1.61 5.74
C PRO A 153 -11.31 -2.35 4.56
N THR A 154 -12.44 -3.00 4.79
CA THR A 154 -13.18 -3.77 3.75
C THR A 154 -14.00 -2.88 2.81
N ASN A 155 -14.14 -1.59 3.12
CA ASN A 155 -14.96 -0.62 2.41
C ASN A 155 -14.16 0.61 1.92
N VAL A 156 -12.84 0.51 1.86
CA VAL A 156 -11.96 1.56 1.36
C VAL A 156 -11.29 1.09 0.08
N THR A 157 -11.36 1.92 -0.96
CA THR A 157 -10.61 1.72 -2.21
C THR A 157 -9.96 3.03 -2.62
N CYS A 158 -8.77 2.96 -3.23
CA CYS A 158 -8.00 4.13 -3.63
C CYS A 158 -6.91 3.73 -4.64
N ALA A 159 -6.71 4.58 -5.66
CA ALA A 159 -5.64 4.39 -6.63
C ALA A 159 -4.26 4.81 -6.08
N LYS A 160 -4.25 5.75 -5.14
CA LYS A 160 -3.06 6.23 -4.43
C LYS A 160 -3.46 6.84 -3.10
N CYS A 161 -3.29 6.08 -2.03
CA CYS A 161 -3.57 6.43 -0.65
C CYS A 161 -2.26 6.39 0.15
N THR A 162 -2.25 7.01 1.33
CA THR A 162 -1.05 7.10 2.17
C THR A 162 -1.21 6.28 3.42
N LEU A 163 -0.36 5.26 3.58
CA LEU A 163 -0.21 4.48 4.80
C LEU A 163 0.91 5.11 5.63
N GLN A 164 0.58 5.72 6.76
CA GLN A 164 1.54 6.26 7.70
C GLN A 164 1.98 5.17 8.68
N VAL A 165 3.28 5.09 8.94
CA VAL A 165 3.88 4.37 10.06
C VAL A 165 4.55 5.41 10.95
N LEU A 166 4.05 5.52 12.17
CA LEU A 166 4.48 6.49 13.17
C LEU A 166 5.20 5.74 14.28
N GLU A 167 6.42 6.14 14.61
CA GLU A 167 7.12 5.67 15.80
C GLU A 167 6.92 6.69 16.93
N PHE A 168 6.49 6.24 18.11
CA PHE A 168 6.55 7.03 19.33
C PHE A 168 7.79 6.65 20.13
N MET A 169 8.59 7.66 20.51
CA MET A 169 9.79 7.48 21.29
C MET A 169 9.59 7.99 22.72
N SER A 170 9.56 7.07 23.68
CA SER A 170 9.60 7.37 25.11
C SER A 170 11.01 7.59 25.63
N SER A 171 11.15 8.28 26.78
CA SER A 171 12.46 8.63 27.34
C SER A 171 13.34 9.41 26.36
N HIS A 172 12.71 10.31 25.61
CA HIS A 172 13.32 11.03 24.49
C HIS A 172 13.05 12.53 24.62
N PRO A 173 14.00 13.40 24.21
CA PRO A 173 13.69 14.82 24.00
C PRO A 173 12.67 15.01 22.86
N ALA A 174 12.09 16.20 22.73
CA ALA A 174 11.28 16.49 21.54
C ALA A 174 12.18 16.53 20.26
N PRO A 175 11.67 16.13 19.07
CA PRO A 175 10.31 15.62 18.81
C PRO A 175 10.10 14.20 19.35
N CYS A 176 8.85 13.88 19.69
CA CYS A 176 8.48 12.58 20.27
C CYS A 176 8.12 11.51 19.24
N PHE A 177 8.07 11.88 17.95
CA PHE A 177 7.63 11.01 16.88
C PHE A 177 8.53 11.07 15.66
N TYR A 178 8.64 9.92 14.99
CA TYR A 178 9.17 9.82 13.63
C TYR A 178 8.12 9.24 12.69
N HIS A 179 8.23 9.64 11.43
CA HIS A 179 7.19 9.51 10.43
C HIS A 179 7.74 8.88 9.15
N HIS A 180 7.19 7.74 8.79
CA HIS A 180 7.29 7.23 7.44
C HIS A 180 5.92 7.10 6.81
N CYS A 181 5.88 7.20 5.49
CA CYS A 181 4.68 6.93 4.72
C CYS A 181 4.99 5.99 3.56
N ALA A 182 4.04 5.14 3.22
CA ALA A 182 4.02 4.44 1.94
C ALA A 182 2.86 4.94 1.11
N ASP A 183 3.10 5.14 -0.18
CA ASP A 183 2.02 5.30 -1.14
C ASP A 183 1.54 3.89 -1.53
N ILE A 184 0.25 3.60 -1.28
CA ILE A 184 -0.36 2.31 -1.59
C ILE A 184 -1.56 2.49 -2.51
N SER A 185 -1.99 1.42 -3.17
CA SER A 185 -3.30 1.36 -3.82
C SER A 185 -4.11 0.25 -3.17
N VAL A 186 -5.37 0.54 -2.87
CA VAL A 186 -6.32 -0.42 -2.34
C VAL A 186 -7.37 -0.64 -3.42
N GLN A 187 -7.27 -1.77 -4.08
CA GLN A 187 -8.26 -2.17 -5.06
C GLN A 187 -9.47 -2.74 -4.31
N GLY A 188 -10.61 -2.75 -5.00
CA GLY A 188 -11.71 -3.62 -4.57
C GLY A 188 -11.17 -5.03 -4.35
N GLU A 189 -11.83 -5.78 -3.48
CA GLU A 189 -11.42 -7.13 -3.12
C GLU A 189 -10.99 -7.89 -4.38
N LEU A 190 -9.85 -8.58 -4.36
CA LEU A 190 -9.73 -9.71 -5.25
C LEU A 190 -10.89 -10.59 -4.85
N VAL A 191 -11.96 -10.52 -5.63
CA VAL A 191 -12.73 -11.71 -5.91
C VAL A 191 -11.67 -12.65 -6.46
N SER A 192 -11.01 -13.37 -5.55
CA SER A 192 -10.48 -14.68 -5.85
C SER A 192 -11.57 -15.28 -6.68
N THR A 193 -11.23 -15.68 -7.89
CA THR A 193 -12.06 -16.55 -8.72
C THR A 193 -12.28 -17.90 -8.02
N THR A 194 -12.56 -17.92 -6.72
CA THR A 194 -13.53 -18.83 -6.13
C THR A 194 -14.88 -18.36 -6.64
N SER A 195 -15.26 -18.90 -7.80
CA SER A 195 -16.63 -19.09 -8.25
C SER A 195 -17.65 -18.40 -7.35
N THR A 196 -17.88 -17.09 -7.55
CA THR A 196 -19.14 -16.53 -7.11
C THR A 196 -20.17 -17.36 -7.83
N THR A 197 -20.90 -18.15 -7.05
CA THR A 197 -22.20 -18.65 -7.47
C THR A 197 -23.14 -17.43 -7.55
N THR A 198 -22.83 -16.47 -8.44
CA THR A 198 -23.85 -16.01 -9.38
C THR A 198 -24.41 -17.30 -9.92
N ARG A 199 -25.71 -17.55 -9.73
CA ARG A 199 -26.39 -18.65 -10.42
C ARG A 199 -25.78 -18.70 -11.82
N PRO A 200 -25.10 -19.80 -12.20
CA PRO A 200 -24.45 -19.86 -13.50
C PRO A 200 -25.53 -19.48 -14.47
N CYS A 201 -25.32 -18.38 -15.19
CA CYS A 201 -26.44 -17.89 -15.95
C CYS A 201 -26.73 -18.95 -17.00
N PRO A 202 -27.86 -19.66 -16.89
CA PRO A 202 -27.96 -20.99 -17.47
C PRO A 202 -28.04 -20.89 -18.99
N THR A 203 -28.25 -19.68 -19.51
CA THR A 203 -28.40 -19.39 -20.92
C THR A 203 -27.24 -18.52 -21.43
N PRO A 204 -26.79 -18.78 -22.67
CA PRO A 204 -25.84 -17.91 -23.38
C PRO A 204 -26.31 -16.45 -23.47
N ARG A 205 -27.62 -16.21 -23.45
CA ARG A 205 -28.23 -14.87 -23.48
C ARG A 205 -27.84 -14.05 -22.27
N CYS A 206 -27.93 -14.65 -21.08
CA CYS A 206 -27.57 -13.95 -19.87
C CYS A 206 -26.05 -13.73 -19.77
N SER A 207 -25.22 -14.66 -20.27
CA SER A 207 -23.76 -14.44 -20.34
C SER A 207 -23.41 -13.23 -21.21
N VAL A 208 -24.12 -13.03 -22.32
CA VAL A 208 -23.93 -11.87 -23.20
C VAL A 208 -24.44 -10.58 -22.55
N GLU A 209 -25.59 -10.62 -21.90
CA GLU A 209 -26.19 -9.46 -21.23
C GLU A 209 -25.34 -8.95 -20.06
N ALA A 210 -24.83 -9.86 -19.24
CA ALA A 210 -23.96 -9.55 -18.11
C ALA A 210 -22.68 -8.82 -18.53
N VAL A 211 -22.15 -9.11 -19.72
CA VAL A 211 -20.95 -8.44 -20.25
C VAL A 211 -21.29 -7.05 -20.79
N VAL A 212 -22.40 -6.94 -21.51
CA VAL A 212 -22.84 -5.67 -22.11
C VAL A 212 -23.23 -4.64 -21.05
N GLN A 213 -23.82 -5.08 -19.95
CA GLN A 213 -24.21 -4.24 -18.81
C GLN A 213 -23.14 -4.22 -17.70
N GLY A 214 -22.05 -4.96 -17.89
CA GLY A 214 -21.01 -5.14 -16.90
C GLY A 214 -20.15 -3.88 -16.68
N PRO A 215 -19.49 -3.78 -15.53
CA PRO A 215 -18.68 -2.61 -15.17
C PRO A 215 -17.53 -2.35 -16.16
N ALA A 216 -17.04 -3.39 -16.84
CA ALA A 216 -16.02 -3.27 -17.89
C ALA A 216 -16.51 -2.46 -19.10
N CYS A 217 -17.82 -2.44 -19.36
CA CYS A 217 -18.43 -1.61 -20.40
C CYS A 217 -18.90 -0.24 -19.92
N GLY A 218 -18.99 -0.01 -18.60
CA GLY A 218 -19.19 1.31 -18.02
C GLY A 218 -20.28 2.14 -18.73
N SER A 219 -19.91 3.34 -19.19
CA SER A 219 -20.77 4.23 -19.99
C SER A 219 -20.59 4.10 -21.51
N ASP A 220 -19.86 3.09 -21.99
CA ASP A 220 -19.63 2.90 -23.42
C ASP A 220 -20.94 2.58 -24.15
N THR A 221 -21.26 3.38 -25.17
CA THR A 221 -22.36 3.03 -26.08
C THR A 221 -21.88 1.97 -27.08
N ILE A 222 -22.19 0.70 -26.80
CA ILE A 222 -21.83 -0.40 -27.71
C ILE A 222 -22.45 -0.16 -29.10
N PRO A 223 -21.64 -0.12 -30.18
CA PRO A 223 -22.14 0.07 -31.53
C PRO A 223 -23.24 -0.93 -31.90
N ALA A 224 -24.33 -0.45 -32.51
CA ALA A 224 -25.49 -1.28 -32.87
C ALA A 224 -25.13 -2.52 -33.71
N ALA A 225 -24.09 -2.43 -34.55
CA ALA A 225 -23.61 -3.55 -35.34
C ALA A 225 -22.98 -4.70 -34.51
N ILE A 226 -22.45 -4.39 -33.32
CA ILE A 226 -21.93 -5.37 -32.36
C ILE A 226 -23.11 -5.92 -31.55
N ARG A 227 -23.98 -5.06 -31.03
CA ARG A 227 -25.16 -5.46 -30.26
C ARG A 227 -26.05 -6.45 -31.02
N ARG A 228 -26.38 -6.16 -32.29
CA ARG A 228 -27.13 -7.09 -33.16
C ARG A 228 -26.51 -8.49 -33.31
N LYS A 229 -25.18 -8.62 -33.23
CA LYS A 229 -24.51 -9.93 -33.32
C LYS A 229 -24.54 -10.66 -31.98
N LEU A 230 -24.36 -9.91 -30.90
CA LEU A 230 -24.47 -10.38 -29.54
C LEU A 230 -25.90 -10.85 -29.23
N ASP A 231 -26.94 -10.21 -29.77
CA ASP A 231 -28.33 -10.63 -29.62
C ASP A 231 -28.68 -11.87 -30.47
N ARG A 232 -28.14 -11.95 -31.70
CA ARG A 232 -28.50 -13.02 -32.63
C ARG A 232 -27.89 -14.38 -32.28
N ALA A 233 -26.74 -14.40 -31.61
CA ALA A 233 -26.08 -15.66 -31.25
C ALA A 233 -26.87 -16.47 -30.20
N PRO A 234 -27.31 -15.90 -29.06
CA PRO A 234 -28.17 -16.59 -28.10
C PRO A 234 -29.49 -17.08 -28.70
N GLU A 235 -30.16 -16.27 -29.54
CA GLU A 235 -31.41 -16.67 -30.20
C GLU A 235 -31.22 -17.94 -31.08
N LEU A 236 -30.06 -18.06 -31.74
CA LEU A 236 -29.73 -19.25 -32.52
C LEU A 236 -29.44 -20.47 -31.64
N LEU A 237 -28.93 -20.27 -30.43
CA LEU A 237 -28.67 -21.35 -29.47
C LEU A 237 -29.96 -21.86 -28.84
N GLU A 238 -30.86 -20.96 -28.45
CA GLU A 238 -32.21 -21.29 -27.99
C GLU A 238 -32.99 -22.07 -29.09
N GLN A 239 -32.89 -21.65 -30.35
CA GLN A 239 -33.47 -22.40 -31.47
C GLN A 239 -32.84 -23.78 -31.68
N ALA A 240 -31.56 -23.95 -31.31
CA ALA A 240 -30.86 -25.22 -31.47
C ALA A 240 -31.32 -26.26 -30.45
N GLU A 241 -31.69 -25.84 -29.24
CA GLU A 241 -32.17 -26.72 -28.17
C GLU A 241 -33.49 -27.41 -28.53
N THR A 242 -34.37 -26.74 -29.29
CA THR A 242 -35.66 -27.29 -29.71
C THR A 242 -35.66 -27.89 -31.12
N SER A 243 -34.49 -27.94 -31.78
CA SER A 243 -34.36 -28.39 -33.18
C SER A 243 -33.84 -29.84 -33.30
N PRO A 244 -34.19 -30.57 -34.38
CA PRO A 244 -33.59 -31.86 -34.68
C PRO A 244 -32.05 -31.79 -34.78
N PRO A 245 -31.30 -32.88 -34.51
CA PRO A 245 -29.84 -32.86 -34.38
C PRO A 245 -29.09 -32.21 -35.56
N GLY A 246 -29.52 -32.50 -36.79
CA GLY A 246 -28.92 -31.91 -37.99
C GLY A 246 -29.10 -30.39 -38.07
N LYS A 247 -30.29 -29.89 -37.73
CA LYS A 247 -30.61 -28.45 -37.70
C LYS A 247 -29.93 -27.78 -36.50
N ALA A 248 -29.92 -28.41 -35.33
CA ALA A 248 -29.23 -27.92 -34.14
C ALA A 248 -27.73 -27.69 -34.40
N ARG A 249 -27.05 -28.62 -35.07
CA ARG A 249 -25.64 -28.46 -35.46
C ARG A 249 -25.40 -27.26 -36.38
N VAL A 250 -26.28 -27.04 -37.36
CA VAL A 250 -26.19 -25.87 -38.27
C VAL A 250 -26.39 -24.56 -37.51
N LEU A 251 -27.36 -24.53 -36.58
CA LEU A 251 -27.65 -23.37 -35.75
C LEU A 251 -26.48 -23.03 -34.81
N ARG A 252 -25.90 -24.02 -34.13
CA ARG A 252 -24.68 -23.84 -33.30
C ARG A 252 -23.50 -23.32 -34.11
N LYS A 253 -23.26 -23.86 -35.32
CA LYS A 253 -22.20 -23.36 -36.22
C LYS A 253 -22.46 -21.91 -36.66
N LYS A 254 -23.73 -21.50 -36.81
CA LYS A 254 -24.11 -20.13 -37.14
C LYS A 254 -23.90 -19.20 -35.93
N ALA A 255 -24.33 -19.63 -34.74
CA ALA A 255 -24.11 -18.90 -33.48
C ALA A 255 -22.63 -18.65 -33.22
N LYS A 256 -21.78 -19.67 -33.37
CA LYS A 256 -20.31 -19.56 -33.26
C LYS A 256 -19.73 -18.45 -34.13
N ARG A 257 -20.11 -18.42 -35.42
CA ARG A 257 -19.68 -17.36 -36.36
C ARG A 257 -20.14 -15.97 -35.93
N PHE A 258 -21.32 -15.84 -35.33
CA PHE A 258 -21.81 -14.56 -34.82
C PHE A 258 -20.98 -14.08 -33.62
N LEU A 259 -20.65 -14.98 -32.69
CA LEU A 259 -19.80 -14.70 -31.53
C LEU A 259 -18.39 -14.26 -31.96
N GLU A 260 -17.74 -15.03 -32.83
CA GLU A 260 -16.40 -14.70 -33.36
C GLU A 260 -16.38 -13.32 -34.06
N ARG A 261 -17.42 -13.05 -34.86
CA ARG A 261 -17.57 -11.75 -35.54
C ARG A 261 -17.84 -10.61 -34.57
N ALA A 262 -18.61 -10.85 -33.50
CA ALA A 262 -18.89 -9.86 -32.47
C ALA A 262 -17.61 -9.49 -31.71
N GLY A 263 -16.87 -10.48 -31.20
CA GLY A 263 -15.60 -10.27 -30.51
C GLY A 263 -14.56 -9.59 -31.41
N GLY A 264 -14.44 -10.03 -32.67
CA GLY A 264 -13.56 -9.39 -33.64
C GLY A 264 -13.93 -7.93 -33.94
N ALA A 265 -15.23 -7.61 -33.98
CA ALA A 265 -15.72 -6.25 -34.18
C ALA A 265 -15.48 -5.37 -32.94
N ALA A 266 -15.70 -5.89 -31.73
CA ALA A 266 -15.41 -5.19 -30.48
C ALA A 266 -13.93 -4.81 -30.37
N ARG A 267 -13.03 -5.76 -30.63
CA ARG A 267 -11.57 -5.51 -30.65
C ARG A 267 -11.16 -4.47 -31.70
N ARG A 268 -11.84 -4.40 -32.84
CA ARG A 268 -11.57 -3.34 -33.84
C ARG A 268 -12.12 -1.99 -33.40
N ALA A 269 -13.27 -1.97 -32.73
CA ALA A 269 -13.90 -0.76 -32.23
C ALA A 269 -13.10 -0.08 -31.10
N SER A 270 -12.25 -0.82 -30.38
CA SER A 270 -11.33 -0.24 -29.38
C SER A 270 -9.99 0.24 -29.94
N ARG A 271 -9.76 0.16 -31.26
CA ARG A 271 -8.51 0.58 -31.90
C ARG A 271 -8.68 1.91 -32.66
N GLY A 272 -7.58 2.66 -32.78
CA GLY A 272 -7.49 3.90 -33.56
C GLY A 272 -7.48 5.16 -32.70
N LYS A 273 -7.33 6.33 -33.34
CA LYS A 273 -7.20 7.64 -32.66
C LYS A 273 -8.48 8.11 -31.94
N LYS A 274 -9.65 7.56 -32.32
CA LYS A 274 -10.96 7.82 -31.70
C LYS A 274 -11.72 6.51 -31.54
N PRO A 275 -11.41 5.70 -30.51
CA PRO A 275 -12.04 4.41 -30.31
C PRO A 275 -13.52 4.57 -29.97
N LYS A 276 -14.35 3.65 -30.46
CA LYS A 276 -15.80 3.60 -30.22
C LYS A 276 -16.17 2.76 -28.99
N LEU A 277 -15.19 2.02 -28.44
CA LEU A 277 -15.30 1.23 -27.23
C LEU A 277 -14.02 1.41 -26.42
N SER A 278 -14.12 1.41 -25.10
CA SER A 278 -12.96 1.27 -24.22
C SER A 278 -12.24 -0.06 -24.47
N ALA A 279 -10.94 -0.07 -24.16
CA ALA A 279 -10.15 -1.29 -24.25
C ALA A 279 -10.68 -2.38 -23.30
N GLY A 280 -11.15 -1.98 -22.11
CA GLY A 280 -11.76 -2.87 -21.12
C GLY A 280 -13.04 -3.54 -21.62
N CYS A 281 -14.00 -2.75 -22.12
CA CYS A 281 -15.26 -3.28 -22.66
C CYS A 281 -15.00 -4.23 -23.83
N ALA A 282 -14.12 -3.84 -24.77
CA ALA A 282 -13.80 -4.66 -25.92
C ALA A 282 -13.10 -5.98 -25.55
N ALA A 283 -12.24 -5.97 -24.53
CA ALA A 283 -11.59 -7.18 -24.02
C ALA A 283 -12.61 -8.12 -23.37
N SER A 284 -13.51 -7.58 -22.54
CA SER A 284 -14.56 -8.36 -21.88
C SER A 284 -15.53 -9.01 -22.89
N ILE A 285 -16.00 -8.25 -23.89
CA ILE A 285 -16.82 -8.79 -24.99
C ILE A 285 -16.07 -9.89 -25.73
N LYS A 286 -14.78 -9.69 -26.06
CA LYS A 286 -13.99 -10.69 -26.79
C LYS A 286 -13.86 -11.99 -25.99
N GLN A 287 -13.48 -11.90 -24.72
CA GLN A 287 -13.29 -13.06 -23.85
C GLN A 287 -14.57 -13.91 -23.75
N THR A 288 -15.72 -13.29 -23.49
CA THR A 288 -16.98 -14.03 -23.39
C THR A 288 -17.42 -14.62 -24.72
N THR A 289 -17.25 -13.89 -25.83
CA THR A 289 -17.56 -14.46 -27.15
C THR A 289 -16.67 -15.65 -27.51
N ASP A 290 -15.40 -15.66 -27.09
CA ASP A 290 -14.50 -16.79 -27.31
C ASP A 290 -14.87 -18.00 -26.45
N GLN A 291 -15.20 -17.78 -25.17
CA GLN A 291 -15.66 -18.83 -24.27
C GLN A 291 -16.92 -19.52 -24.80
N LEU A 292 -17.93 -18.73 -25.21
CA LEU A 292 -19.16 -19.26 -25.78
C LEU A 292 -18.92 -19.96 -27.13
N ALA A 293 -18.04 -19.42 -27.97
CA ALA A 293 -17.70 -20.04 -29.25
C ALA A 293 -16.90 -21.35 -29.09
N GLY A 294 -16.10 -21.47 -28.02
CA GLY A 294 -15.34 -22.68 -27.69
C GLY A 294 -16.22 -23.85 -27.25
N GLY A 295 -17.40 -23.56 -26.67
CA GLY A 295 -18.38 -24.58 -26.26
C GLY A 295 -19.31 -25.08 -27.38
N LEU A 296 -19.16 -24.59 -28.62
CA LEU A 296 -20.01 -24.90 -29.78
C LEU A 296 -19.25 -25.60 -30.91
#